data_AF-A0AAD7M3P3-F1
#
_entry.id   AF-A0AAD7M3P3-F1
#
_cell.length_a   1.000
_cell.length_b   1.000
_cell.length_c   1.000
_cell.angle_alpha   90.00
_cell.angle_beta   90.00
_cell.angle_gamma   90.00
#
_symmetry.space_group_name_H-M   'P 1'
#
loop_
_entity.id
_entity.type
_entity.pdbx_description
1 polymer ?
#
loop_
_entity_poly.entity_id
_entity_poly.type
_entity_poly.pdbx_seq_one_letter_code
_entity_poly.pdbx_strand_id
1 'polypeptide(L)'
;MAEIPASATPFPYRVGNLWKIQYATNWDEPRTDVSEKFVNLTRNLRRYMTPFVFKNPREAFYNYQDLDLGINHNGKANFFQGKVYGIKYFKGNFYRLVKVKTQVDPNNFFRNEQSVPTMPH
;
A
#
# COMPACT_ATOMS: atom_id res chain seq x y z
N MET A 1 4.65 16.75 10.67
CA MET A 1 5.71 15.70 10.60
C MET A 1 6.87 16.08 9.67
N ALA A 2 7.08 17.36 9.34
CA ALA A 2 8.07 17.78 8.35
C ALA A 2 9.53 17.68 8.83
N GLU A 3 9.74 17.71 10.15
CA GLU A 3 11.08 17.69 10.77
C GLU A 3 11.72 16.29 10.80
N ILE A 4 10.91 15.23 10.66
CA ILE A 4 11.40 13.85 10.73
C ILE A 4 11.81 13.39 9.33
N PRO A 5 13.04 12.87 9.12
CA PRO A 5 13.47 12.33 7.84
C PRO A 5 12.54 11.21 7.32
N ALA A 6 12.30 11.18 6.01
CA ALA A 6 11.46 10.15 5.38
C ALA A 6 11.97 8.71 5.60
N SER A 7 13.27 8.53 5.86
CA SER A 7 13.91 7.24 6.10
C SER A 7 14.07 6.88 7.58
N ALA A 8 13.67 7.76 8.51
CA ALA A 8 13.80 7.53 9.95
C ALA A 8 12.98 6.32 10.43
N THR A 9 11.85 6.06 9.76
CA THR A 9 10.95 4.94 10.00
C THR A 9 10.47 4.37 8.66
N PRO A 10 9.83 3.18 8.62
CA PRO A 10 9.23 2.67 7.38
C PRO A 10 8.27 3.67 6.70
N PHE A 11 7.49 4.44 7.46
CA PHE A 11 6.54 5.43 6.96
C PHE A 11 7.25 6.65 6.32
N PRO A 12 7.12 6.86 4.99
CA PRO A 12 7.94 7.81 4.25
C PRO A 12 7.32 9.20 4.06
N TYR A 13 6.03 9.39 4.34
CA TYR A 13 5.30 10.62 4.00
C TYR A 13 5.51 11.69 5.07
N ARG A 14 6.55 12.51 4.88
CA ARG A 14 7.00 13.56 5.79
C ARG A 14 6.93 14.93 5.12
N VAL A 15 8.03 15.66 5.05
CA VAL A 15 8.14 16.95 4.35
C VAL A 15 7.57 16.88 2.92
N GLY A 16 6.94 17.97 2.47
CA GLY A 16 6.31 18.09 1.16
C GLY A 16 4.85 17.62 1.09
N ASN A 17 4.34 16.91 2.10
CA ASN A 17 2.94 16.53 2.20
C ASN A 17 2.16 17.57 3.01
N LEU A 18 1.12 18.18 2.42
CA LEU A 18 0.28 19.16 3.11
C LEU A 18 -0.74 18.48 4.05
N TRP A 19 -1.44 17.45 3.55
CA TRP A 19 -2.42 16.68 4.31
C TRP A 19 -2.66 15.30 3.65
N LYS A 20 -3.33 14.41 4.39
CA LYS A 20 -3.79 13.10 3.92
C LYS A 20 -5.31 13.10 3.80
N ILE A 21 -5.85 12.59 2.70
CA ILE A 21 -7.30 12.45 2.48
C ILE A 21 -7.66 10.96 2.45
N GLN A 22 -8.72 10.56 3.14
CA GLN A 22 -9.28 9.21 3.10
C GLN A 22 -10.65 9.26 2.41
N TYR A 23 -10.88 8.34 1.47
CA TYR A 23 -12.20 8.07 0.90
C TYR A 23 -12.73 6.80 1.54
N ALA A 24 -13.79 6.91 2.33
CA ALA A 24 -14.40 5.79 3.01
C ALA A 24 -15.92 5.84 2.84
N THR A 25 -16.52 4.67 2.67
CA THR A 25 -17.96 4.48 2.59
C THR A 25 -18.36 3.40 3.59
N ASN A 26 -19.37 3.69 4.39
CA ASN A 26 -19.99 2.73 5.31
C ASN A 26 -21.41 2.43 4.83
N TRP A 27 -21.92 1.25 5.14
CA TRP A 27 -23.28 0.82 4.85
C TRP A 27 -23.74 -0.19 5.89
N ASP A 28 -25.05 -0.22 6.15
CA ASP A 28 -25.62 -1.06 7.23
C ASP A 28 -26.16 -2.40 6.71
N GLU A 29 -26.49 -2.49 5.41
CA GLU A 29 -27.10 -3.69 4.84
C GLU A 29 -26.06 -4.75 4.47
N PRO A 30 -26.17 -6.00 4.98
CA PRO A 30 -25.16 -7.04 4.77
C PRO A 30 -25.27 -7.72 3.38
N ARG A 31 -25.88 -7.05 2.39
CA ARG A 31 -26.07 -7.61 1.05
C ARG A 31 -24.87 -7.32 0.14
N THR A 32 -24.47 -8.30 -0.65
CA THR A 32 -23.30 -8.20 -1.54
C THR A 32 -23.48 -7.14 -2.63
N ASP A 33 -24.69 -6.97 -3.17
CA ASP A 33 -24.99 -5.94 -4.16
C ASP A 33 -24.80 -4.52 -3.61
N VAL A 34 -25.14 -4.33 -2.33
CA VAL A 34 -24.95 -3.05 -1.62
C VAL A 34 -23.47 -2.77 -1.38
N SER A 35 -22.71 -3.76 -0.88
CA SER A 35 -21.28 -3.59 -0.62
C SER A 35 -20.51 -3.31 -1.92
N GLU A 36 -20.79 -4.02 -3.00
CA GLU A 36 -20.19 -3.79 -4.32
C GLU A 36 -20.47 -2.37 -4.83
N LYS A 37 -21.69 -1.88 -4.68
CA LYS A 37 -22.07 -0.51 -5.06
C LYS A 37 -21.22 0.53 -4.33
N PHE A 38 -21.10 0.44 -3.00
CA PHE A 38 -20.35 1.41 -2.21
C PHE A 38 -18.83 1.34 -2.45
N VAL A 39 -18.29 0.13 -2.58
CA VAL A 39 -16.89 -0.06 -2.98
C VAL A 39 -16.62 0.57 -4.35
N ASN A 40 -17.53 0.38 -5.33
CA ASN A 40 -17.40 0.98 -6.66
C ASN A 40 -17.50 2.51 -6.64
N LEU A 41 -18.35 3.09 -5.80
CA LEU A 41 -18.40 4.55 -5.60
C LEU A 41 -17.07 5.09 -5.04
N THR A 42 -16.49 4.42 -4.05
CA THR A 42 -15.18 4.78 -3.50
C THR A 42 -14.08 4.69 -4.57
N ARG A 43 -14.10 3.63 -5.40
CA ARG A 43 -13.16 3.48 -6.53
C ARG A 43 -13.33 4.60 -7.56
N ASN A 44 -14.56 4.99 -7.88
CA ASN A 44 -14.85 6.07 -8.82
C ASN A 44 -14.33 7.42 -8.31
N LEU A 45 -14.59 7.75 -7.05
CA LEU A 45 -14.05 8.96 -6.43
C LEU A 45 -12.52 8.94 -6.39
N ARG A 46 -11.91 7.81 -6.01
CA ARG A 46 -10.46 7.64 -6.04
C ARG A 46 -9.88 7.83 -7.44
N ARG A 47 -10.54 7.32 -8.49
CA ARG A 47 -10.15 7.52 -9.90
C ARG A 47 -10.26 8.99 -10.30
N TYR A 48 -11.37 9.64 -9.98
CA TYR A 48 -11.59 11.07 -10.24
C TYR A 48 -10.50 11.95 -9.61
N MET A 49 -10.03 11.60 -8.42
CA MET A 49 -9.00 12.37 -7.70
C MET A 49 -7.56 12.19 -8.22
N THR A 50 -7.34 11.29 -9.19
CA THR A 50 -6.00 10.99 -9.74
C THR A 50 -5.19 12.20 -10.22
N PRO A 51 -5.77 13.23 -10.90
CA PRO A 51 -4.98 14.36 -11.37
C PRO A 51 -4.58 15.33 -10.26
N PHE A 52 -5.27 15.32 -9.11
CA PHE A 52 -5.11 16.29 -8.02
C PHE A 52 -4.23 15.80 -6.85
N VAL A 53 -3.87 14.52 -6.84
CA VAL A 53 -3.04 13.91 -5.78
C VAL A 53 -1.64 13.58 -6.29
N PHE A 54 -0.73 13.21 -5.39
CA PHE A 54 0.63 12.81 -5.74
C PHE A 54 0.68 11.71 -6.82
N LYS A 55 1.68 11.83 -7.69
CA LYS A 55 1.95 10.92 -8.81
C LYS A 55 3.40 10.43 -8.70
N ASN A 56 3.66 9.24 -9.26
CA ASN A 56 5.00 8.63 -9.41
C ASN A 56 5.78 8.32 -8.10
N PRO A 57 5.32 7.36 -7.28
CA PRO A 57 4.06 6.62 -7.37
C PRO A 57 2.90 7.38 -6.70
N ARG A 58 1.66 7.01 -7.03
CA ARG A 58 0.50 7.45 -6.24
C ARG A 58 0.60 6.87 -4.82
N GLU A 59 0.77 7.76 -3.85
CA GLU A 59 1.03 7.45 -2.45
C GLU A 59 -0.18 6.83 -1.75
N ALA A 60 0.07 5.95 -0.79
CA ALA A 60 -0.92 5.24 0.01
C ALA A 60 -0.44 5.06 1.44
N PHE A 61 -1.37 4.88 2.38
CA PHE A 61 -1.04 4.72 3.80
C PHE A 61 -1.29 3.29 4.25
N TYR A 62 -0.26 2.61 4.75
CA TYR A 62 -0.31 1.17 5.05
C TYR A 62 -1.41 0.77 6.03
N ASN A 63 -1.76 1.62 7.00
CA ASN A 63 -2.83 1.31 7.97
C ASN A 63 -4.24 1.35 7.36
N TYR A 64 -4.39 1.88 6.13
CA TYR A 64 -5.60 1.77 5.33
C TYR A 64 -5.31 0.81 4.19
N GLN A 65 -5.36 -0.49 4.47
CA GLN A 65 -5.03 -1.51 3.49
C GLN A 65 -6.00 -1.45 2.30
N ASP A 66 -5.44 -1.24 1.11
CA ASP A 66 -6.15 -1.12 -0.16
C ASP A 66 -5.64 -2.21 -1.11
N LEU A 67 -6.40 -3.31 -1.24
CA LEU A 67 -6.05 -4.42 -2.13
C LEU A 67 -6.13 -4.02 -3.61
N ASP A 68 -6.83 -2.93 -3.96
CA ASP A 68 -6.87 -2.41 -5.33
C ASP A 68 -5.52 -1.80 -5.77
N LEU A 69 -4.57 -1.61 -4.84
CA LEU A 69 -3.19 -1.22 -5.17
C LEU A 69 -2.37 -2.36 -5.78
N GLY A 70 -2.86 -3.59 -5.67
CA GLY A 70 -2.19 -4.81 -6.07
C GLY A 70 -2.04 -5.78 -4.90
N ILE A 71 -1.99 -7.07 -5.23
CA ILE A 71 -1.80 -8.16 -4.28
C ILE A 71 -0.65 -9.05 -4.72
N ASN A 72 -0.17 -9.84 -3.77
CA ASN A 72 0.87 -10.81 -3.94
C ASN A 72 0.33 -12.22 -3.73
N HIS A 73 0.56 -13.07 -4.71
CA HIS A 73 0.13 -14.48 -4.68
C HIS A 73 1.19 -15.38 -4.03
N ASN A 74 2.31 -14.81 -3.59
CA ASN A 74 3.40 -15.50 -2.89
C ASN A 74 4.05 -16.62 -3.71
N GLY A 75 4.02 -16.52 -5.05
CA GLY A 75 4.69 -17.42 -5.98
C GLY A 75 6.09 -16.94 -6.40
N LYS A 76 6.62 -17.45 -7.52
CA LYS A 76 7.96 -17.08 -8.03
C LYS A 76 8.14 -15.57 -8.28
N ALA A 77 7.05 -14.85 -8.56
CA ALA A 77 7.07 -13.41 -8.78
C ALA A 77 6.83 -12.57 -7.50
N ASN A 78 6.99 -13.16 -6.30
CA ASN A 78 6.73 -12.55 -4.99
C ASN A 78 7.28 -11.12 -4.88
N PHE A 79 8.58 -10.94 -5.17
CA PHE A 79 9.23 -9.63 -5.10
C PHE A 79 8.60 -8.60 -6.05
N PHE A 80 8.36 -8.98 -7.30
CA PHE A 80 7.84 -8.07 -8.33
C PHE A 80 6.39 -7.67 -8.08
N GLN A 81 5.53 -8.62 -7.68
CA GLN A 81 4.16 -8.33 -7.28
C GLN A 81 4.13 -7.45 -6.03
N GLY A 82 4.93 -7.78 -5.01
CA GLY A 82 5.05 -7.01 -3.78
C GLY A 82 5.55 -5.58 -3.98
N LYS A 83 6.45 -5.38 -4.95
CA LYS A 83 6.97 -4.06 -5.30
C LYS A 83 5.88 -3.10 -5.78
N VAL A 84 4.83 -3.58 -6.47
CA VAL A 84 3.78 -2.74 -7.07
C VAL A 84 3.05 -1.90 -6.01
N TYR A 85 2.64 -2.50 -4.90
CA TYR A 85 2.03 -1.79 -3.76
C TYR A 85 3.07 -1.29 -2.76
N GLY A 86 4.18 -2.02 -2.58
CA GLY A 86 5.20 -1.71 -1.56
C GLY A 86 5.80 -0.32 -1.72
N ILE A 87 6.13 0.09 -2.95
CA ILE A 87 6.64 1.44 -3.23
C ILE A 87 5.57 2.53 -3.02
N LYS A 88 4.28 2.19 -3.15
CA LYS A 88 3.16 3.11 -2.88
C LYS A 88 2.92 3.31 -1.39
N TYR A 89 3.38 2.42 -0.52
CA TYR A 89 3.29 2.55 0.94
C TYR A 89 4.57 3.08 1.58
N PHE A 90 5.73 2.69 1.03
CA PHE A 90 7.03 2.87 1.70
C PHE A 90 8.05 3.67 0.87
N LYS A 91 7.73 4.08 -0.36
CA LYS A 91 8.69 4.70 -1.29
C LYS A 91 10.02 3.90 -1.33
N GLY A 92 11.16 4.58 -1.24
CA GLY A 92 12.48 3.94 -1.19
C GLY A 92 12.73 3.07 0.05
N ASN A 93 11.98 3.26 1.14
CA ASN A 93 12.13 2.44 2.35
C ASN A 93 11.71 0.97 2.10
N PHE A 94 10.93 0.71 1.04
CA PHE A 94 10.53 -0.64 0.64
C PHE A 94 11.73 -1.60 0.52
N TYR A 95 12.82 -1.17 -0.12
CA TYR A 95 13.99 -2.02 -0.32
C TYR A 95 14.70 -2.39 0.99
N ARG A 96 14.77 -1.43 1.93
CA ARG A 96 15.28 -1.70 3.28
C ARG A 96 14.39 -2.70 4.01
N LEU A 97 13.07 -2.61 3.87
CA LEU A 97 12.13 -3.57 4.45
C LEU A 97 12.31 -4.97 3.88
N VAL A 98 12.45 -5.10 2.54
CA VAL A 98 12.70 -6.39 1.89
C VAL A 98 13.99 -7.03 2.40
N LYS A 99 15.06 -6.24 2.56
CA LYS A 99 16.33 -6.72 3.12
C LYS A 99 16.15 -7.27 4.54
N VAL A 100 15.47 -6.53 5.42
CA VAL A 100 15.19 -6.99 6.79
C VAL A 100 14.33 -8.25 6.77
N LYS A 101 13.24 -8.25 6.00
CA LYS A 101 12.34 -9.39 5.84
C LYS A 101 13.08 -10.66 5.43
N THR A 102 13.98 -10.55 4.46
CA THR A 102 14.79 -11.68 3.95
C THR A 102 15.73 -12.23 5.02
N GLN A 103 16.25 -11.39 5.92
CA GLN A 103 17.13 -11.82 7.01
C GLN A 103 16.38 -12.49 8.16
N VAL A 104 15.22 -11.94 8.56
CA VAL A 104 14.48 -12.40 9.74
C VAL A 104 13.46 -13.50 9.44
N ASP A 105 13.01 -13.60 8.19
CA ASP A 105 12.05 -14.60 7.73
C ASP A 105 12.37 -15.04 6.28
N PRO A 106 13.49 -15.76 6.07
CA PRO A 106 13.98 -16.14 4.73
C PRO A 106 12.99 -17.04 3.98
N ASN A 107 12.23 -17.87 4.69
CA ASN A 107 11.24 -18.78 4.11
C ASN A 107 9.88 -18.09 3.84
N ASN A 108 9.77 -16.79 4.15
CA ASN A 108 8.56 -16.00 4.01
C ASN A 108 7.33 -16.66 4.67
N PHE A 109 7.50 -17.12 5.92
CA PHE A 109 6.44 -17.74 6.71
C PHE A 109 5.36 -16.71 7.10
N PHE A 110 5.78 -15.53 7.56
CA PHE A 110 4.86 -14.45 7.94
C PHE A 110 4.43 -13.66 6.71
N ARG A 111 3.39 -14.11 6.02
CA ARG A 111 2.92 -13.51 4.77
C ARG A 111 1.41 -13.37 4.69
N ASN A 112 0.99 -12.37 3.92
CA ASN A 112 -0.38 -12.14 3.45
C ASN A 112 -0.31 -11.48 2.04
N GLU A 113 -1.47 -11.12 1.49
CA GLU A 113 -1.66 -10.56 0.16
C GLU A 113 -0.88 -9.25 -0.07
N GLN A 114 -0.54 -8.51 0.99
CA GLN A 114 0.23 -7.25 0.92
C GLN A 114 1.47 -7.23 1.83
N SER A 115 2.01 -8.40 2.16
CA SER A 115 3.19 -8.52 3.03
C SER A 115 4.46 -8.11 2.29
N VAL A 116 5.45 -7.59 3.02
CA VAL A 116 6.77 -7.31 2.43
C VAL A 116 7.34 -8.62 1.90
N PRO A 117 7.72 -8.72 0.62
CA PRO A 117 8.29 -9.94 0.06
C PRO A 117 9.73 -10.14 0.51
N THR A 118 10.25 -11.35 0.36
CA THR A 118 11.68 -11.64 0.42
C THR A 118 12.37 -11.28 -0.91
N MET A 119 13.69 -11.15 -0.90
CA MET A 119 14.47 -10.99 -2.13
C MET A 119 14.28 -12.19 -3.06
N PRO A 120 14.31 -11.99 -4.38
CA PRO A 120 14.38 -13.10 -5.32
C PRO A 120 15.71 -13.87 -5.13
N HIS A 121 15.63 -15.19 -5.19
CA HIS A 121 16.79 -16.08 -5.24
C HIS A 121 17.18 -16.35 -6.70
#